data_AF-K1XR97-F1
#
_entry.id   AF-K1XR97-F1
#
_cell.length_a   1.000
_cell.length_b   1.000
_cell.length_c   1.000
_cell.angle_alpha   90.00
_cell.angle_beta   90.00
_cell.angle_gamma   90.00
#
_symmetry.space_group_name_H-M   'P 1'
#
loop_
_entity.id
_entity.type
_entity.pdbx_description
1 polymer ?
#
loop_
_entity_poly.entity_id
_entity_poly.type
_entity_poly.pdbx_seq_one_letter_code
_entity_poly.pdbx_strand_id
1 'polypeptide(L)' 'MVPKKSNQTQYWQSLINQSTIRFFILRVLWEKDSYGYILSKEVEDVSWGFCKPTESTLYPALADMEDKGLIRSSQVEA' A
#
# COMPACT_ATOMS: atom_id res chain seq x y z
N MET A 1 -14.13 -13.83 5.17
CA MET A 1 -14.30 -15.26 4.85
C MET A 1 -12.95 -15.93 5.07
N VAL A 2 -12.84 -16.89 5.99
CA VAL A 2 -11.58 -17.60 6.27
C VAL A 2 -11.43 -18.76 5.27
N PRO A 3 -10.27 -18.94 4.61
CA PRO A 3 -10.10 -19.99 3.59
C PRO A 3 -10.07 -21.41 4.19
N LYS A 4 -10.41 -22.39 3.34
CA LYS A 4 -10.28 -23.83 3.66
C LYS A 4 -8.81 -24.19 3.97
N LYS A 5 -8.63 -25.23 4.79
CA LYS A 5 -7.35 -25.68 5.40
C LYS A 5 -6.16 -25.77 4.43
N SER A 6 -6.38 -26.10 3.16
CA SER A 6 -5.32 -26.26 2.15
C SER A 6 -4.66 -24.94 1.70
N ASN A 7 -5.31 -23.78 1.91
CA ASN A 7 -4.85 -22.47 1.39
C ASN A 7 -4.66 -21.41 2.48
N GLN A 8 -4.63 -21.78 3.77
CA GLN A 8 -4.54 -20.79 4.86
C GLN A 8 -3.25 -19.97 4.83
N THR A 9 -2.10 -20.59 4.57
CA THR A 9 -0.81 -19.88 4.53
C THR A 9 -0.81 -18.76 3.49
N GLN A 10 -1.26 -19.04 2.26
CA GLN A 10 -1.27 -18.06 1.18
C GLN A 10 -2.23 -16.89 1.45
N TYR A 11 -3.37 -17.17 2.08
CA TYR A 11 -4.30 -16.13 2.50
C TYR A 11 -3.72 -15.21 3.58
N TRP A 12 -3.13 -15.79 4.62
CA TRP A 12 -2.51 -14.99 5.69
C TRP A 12 -1.33 -14.19 5.17
N GLN A 13 -0.50 -14.78 4.31
CA GLN A 13 0.58 -14.07 3.62
C GLN A 13 0.02 -12.90 2.80
N SER A 14 -1.05 -13.12 2.03
CA SER A 14 -1.68 -12.04 1.25
C SER A 14 -2.23 -10.93 2.14
N LEU A 15 -2.90 -11.27 3.24
CA LEU A 15 -3.42 -10.29 4.19
C LEU A 15 -2.31 -9.48 4.86
N ILE A 16 -1.25 -10.14 5.32
CA ILE A 16 -0.10 -9.48 5.94
C ILE A 16 0.58 -8.55 4.94
N ASN A 17 0.78 -9.00 3.70
CA ASN A 17 1.37 -8.16 2.65
C ASN A 17 0.50 -6.94 2.36
N GLN A 18 -0.81 -7.11 2.23
CA GLN A 18 -1.76 -6.01 2.00
C GLN A 18 -1.78 -5.02 3.15
N SER A 19 -1.83 -5.48 4.41
CA SER A 19 -1.83 -4.59 5.57
C SER A 19 -0.52 -3.82 5.71
N THR A 20 0.60 -4.50 5.48
CA THR A 20 1.94 -3.90 5.54
C THR A 20 2.12 -2.81 4.49
N ILE A 21 1.69 -3.06 3.24
CA ILE A 21 1.74 -2.06 2.16
C ILE A 21 0.95 -0.81 2.54
N ARG A 22 -0.30 -0.98 2.99
CA ARG A 22 -1.16 0.16 3.38
C ARG A 22 -0.58 0.96 4.54
N PHE A 23 0.00 0.27 5.53
CA PHE A 23 0.66 0.91 6.66
C PHE A 23 1.83 1.80 6.21
N PHE A 24 2.70 1.29 5.34
CA PHE A 24 3.83 2.09 4.87
C PHE A 24 3.42 3.20 3.91
N ILE A 25 2.38 3.02 3.10
CA ILE A 25 1.78 4.13 2.33
C ILE A 25 1.37 5.26 3.27
N LEU A 26 0.63 4.95 4.35
CA LEU A 26 0.25 5.95 5.34
C LEU A 26 1.46 6.59 6.02
N ARG A 27 2.49 5.81 6.32
CA ARG A 27 3.73 6.33 6.92
C ARG A 27 4.41 7.36 6.01
N VAL A 28 4.53 7.07 4.72
CA VAL A 28 5.13 8.01 3.75
C VAL A 28 4.26 9.26 3.62
N LEU A 29 2.95 9.09 3.43
CA LEU A 29 2.02 10.21 3.26
C LEU A 29 1.85 11.07 4.52
N TRP A 30 2.11 10.51 5.69
CA TRP A 30 2.18 11.28 6.94
C TRP A 30 3.37 12.23 6.99
N GLU A 31 4.49 11.85 6.36
CA GLU A 31 5.70 12.69 6.33
C GLU A 31 5.63 13.75 5.22
N LYS A 32 5.06 13.41 4.06
CA LYS A 32 4.92 14.33 2.92
C LYS A 32 3.93 13.82 1.88
N ASP A 33 3.38 14.75 1.10
CA ASP A 33 2.67 14.42 -0.13
C ASP A 33 3.62 13.70 -1.11
N SER A 34 3.11 12.68 -1.78
CA SER A 34 3.89 11.85 -2.72
C SER A 34 3.00 11.37 -3.87
N TYR A 35 3.62 10.88 -4.96
CA TYR A 35 2.89 10.47 -6.16
C TYR A 35 3.47 9.21 -6.82
N GLY A 36 2.58 8.37 -7.34
CA GLY A 36 2.87 7.26 -8.25
C GLY A 36 4.14 6.47 -7.93
N TYR A 37 5.09 6.45 -8.87
CA TYR A 37 6.37 5.75 -8.77
C TYR A 37 7.22 6.18 -7.55
N ILE A 38 7.21 7.48 -7.21
CA ILE A 38 8.00 7.99 -6.08
C ILE A 38 7.50 7.37 -4.77
N LEU A 39 6.19 7.26 -4.59
CA LEU A 39 5.60 6.65 -3.41
C LEU A 39 6.02 5.17 -3.24
N SER A 40 6.08 4.39 -4.32
CA SER A 40 6.56 3.00 -4.26
C SER A 40 8.01 2.92 -3.75
N LYS A 41 8.88 3.77 -4.28
CA LYS A 41 10.29 3.83 -3.87
C LYS A 41 10.43 4.29 -2.42
N GLU A 42 9.67 5.28 -1.99
CA GLU A 42 9.69 5.76 -0.61
C GLU A 42 9.21 4.69 0.36
N VAL A 43 8.18 3.92 -0.01
CA VAL A 43 7.74 2.75 0.77
C VAL A 43 8.86 1.71 0.89
N GLU A 44 9.59 1.44 -0.20
CA GLU A 44 10.75 0.55 -0.17
C GLU A 44 11.84 1.08 0.78
N ASP A 45 12.15 2.37 0.71
CA ASP A 45 13.20 3.00 1.51
C ASP A 45 12.85 3.01 3.01
N VAL A 46 11.63 3.43 3.40
CA VAL A 46 11.22 3.48 4.82
C VAL A 46 10.98 2.10 5.43
N SER A 47 10.81 1.07 4.58
CA SER A 47 10.69 -0.33 5.00
C SER A 47 12.01 -1.09 4.90
N TRP A 48 13.15 -0.43 4.71
CA TRP A 48 14.45 -1.10 4.56
C TRP A 48 14.45 -2.22 3.50
N GLY A 49 13.67 -2.04 2.44
CA GLY A 49 13.62 -2.94 1.30
C GLY A 49 12.73 -4.18 1.45
N PHE A 50 12.03 -4.41 2.56
CA PHE A 50 11.16 -5.60 2.66
C PHE A 50 9.76 -5.38 2.09
N CYS A 51 9.28 -4.14 1.97
CA CYS A 51 7.99 -3.80 1.36
C CYS A 51 8.21 -3.12 0.01
N LYS A 52 7.94 -3.84 -1.09
CA LYS A 52 8.15 -3.35 -2.46
C LYS A 52 6.85 -3.43 -3.27
N PRO A 53 5.91 -2.49 -3.09
CA PRO A 53 4.65 -2.54 -3.83
C PRO A 53 4.89 -2.24 -5.31
N THR A 54 4.52 -3.18 -6.17
CA THR A 54 4.47 -2.96 -7.64
C THR A 54 3.35 -1.97 -7.98
N GLU A 55 3.38 -1.39 -9.19
CA GLU A 55 2.27 -0.54 -9.65
C GLU A 55 0.91 -1.26 -9.62
N SER A 56 0.90 -2.55 -10.01
CA SER A 56 -0.29 -3.41 -9.97
C SER A 56 -0.81 -3.68 -8.56
N THR A 57 -0.01 -3.41 -7.52
CA THR A 57 -0.42 -3.53 -6.11
C THR A 57 -0.71 -2.15 -5.51
N LEU A 58 0.08 -1.14 -5.88
CA LEU A 58 0.01 0.20 -5.34
C LEU A 58 -1.29 0.90 -5.73
N TYR A 59 -1.62 0.98 -7.02
CA TYR A 59 -2.79 1.75 -7.46
C TYR A 59 -4.12 1.19 -6.93
N PRO A 60 -4.36 -0.14 -6.95
CA PRO A 60 -5.56 -0.69 -6.30
C PRO A 60 -5.60 -0.44 -4.79
N ALA A 61 -4.43 -0.45 -4.12
CA ALA A 61 -4.38 -0.14 -2.69
C ALA A 61 -4.71 1.33 -2.42
N LEU A 62 -4.19 2.26 -3.23
CA LEU A 62 -4.50 3.69 -3.11
C LEU A 62 -5.98 3.97 -3.35
N ALA A 63 -6.57 3.38 -4.40
CA ALA A 63 -8.00 3.51 -4.67
C ALA A 63 -8.85 3.01 -3.48
N ASP A 64 -8.56 1.81 -2.95
CA ASP A 64 -9.28 1.26 -1.78
C ASP A 64 -9.07 2.11 -0.51
N MET A 65 -7.91 2.73 -0.34
CA MET A 65 -7.62 3.62 0.79
C MET A 65 -8.34 4.97 0.66
N GLU A 66 -8.43 5.53 -0.55
CA GLU A 66 -9.17 6.75 -0.84
C GLU A 66 -10.68 6.54 -0.68
N ASP A 67 -11.22 5.43 -1.21
CA ASP A 67 -12.63 5.03 -1.04
C ASP A 67 -13.02 4.88 0.44
N LYS A 68 -12.06 4.49 1.30
CA LYS A 68 -12.25 4.38 2.75
C LYS A 68 -11.98 5.68 3.52
N GLY A 69 -11.62 6.76 2.83
CA GLY A 69 -11.31 8.06 3.43
C GLY A 69 -10.02 8.07 4.25
N LEU A 70 -9.09 7.14 4.01
CA LEU A 70 -7.80 7.07 4.70
C LEU A 70 -6.76 8.03 4.10
N ILE A 71 -6.89 8.33 2.81
CA ILE A 71 -6.03 9.24 2.06
C ILE A 71 -6.90 10.08 1.12
N ARG A 72 -6.32 11.11 0.52
CA ARG A 72 -6.97 11.95 -0.48
C ARG A 72 -6.00 12.32 -1.58
N SER A 73 -6.44 12.24 -2.84
CA SER A 73 -5.70 12.80 -3.95
C SER A 73 -5.94 14.30 -4.09
N SER A 74 -4.89 15.05 -4.41
CA SER A 74 -4.96 16.45 -4.84
C SER A 74 -4.50 16.55 -6.30
N GLN A 75 -5.17 17.40 -7.08
CA GLN A 75 -4.62 17.78 -8.38
C GLN A 75 -3.66 18.94 -8.15
N VAL A 76 -2.41 18.76 -8.57
CA VAL A 76 -1.45 19.86 -8.58
C VAL A 76 -1.75 20.66 -9.84
N GLU A 77 -2.40 21.81 -9.69
CA GLU A 77 -2.56 22.78 -10.78
C GLU A 77 -1.16 23.26 -11.19
N ALA A 78 -0.85 23.10 -12.48
CA ALA A 78 0.44 23.43 -13.08
C ALA A 78 0.58 24.93 -13.35
#